data_AF-A0A0T5VQQ7-F1
#
_entry.id   AF-A0A0T5VQQ7-F1
#
_cell.length_a   1.000
_cell.length_b   1.000
_cell.length_c   1.000
_cell.angle_alpha   90.00
_cell.angle_beta   90.00
_cell.angle_gamma   90.00
#
_symmetry.space_group_name_H-M   'P 1'
#
loop_
_entity.id
_entity.type
_entity.pdbx_description
1 polymer ?
#
loop_
_entity_poly.entity_id
_entity_poly.type
_entity_poly.pdbx_seq_one_letter_code
_entity_poly.pdbx_strand_id
1 'polypeptide(L)'
;MNLIRPNEQRAKTAILMIWIVLALEIISFFSSYLQYDLLKSVSSGSAVSNSEISANDLREGIIGFLYFALYLISCITFIRWFRRAYFNLQLKTDYLSSSDNWVAISWFIPFICLYKPYQIMKEMYTKTNEILFEEANQTKAITTSYLGWWWGLWIISNIIGQVVFRTTLNSDNIDSLTSGTIVSMVGNVISLPLSLITVKVIKDYSDIEHLLIEVKGDKIITSTENTYLNPEF
;
A
#
# COMPACT_ATOMS: atom_id res chain seq x y z
N MET A 1 -30.13 7.76 8.46
CA MET A 1 -28.77 8.31 8.61
C MET A 1 -27.80 7.15 8.44
N ASN A 2 -27.02 7.09 7.35
CA ASN A 2 -26.04 6.02 7.17
C ASN A 2 -24.86 6.27 8.11
N LEU A 3 -24.69 5.42 9.12
CA LEU A 3 -23.61 5.52 10.09
C LEU A 3 -22.28 5.15 9.44
N ILE A 4 -21.22 5.89 9.77
CA ILE A 4 -19.83 5.53 9.43
C ILE A 4 -19.56 4.13 9.94
N ARG A 5 -18.93 3.30 9.10
CA ARG A 5 -18.63 1.92 9.44
C ARG A 5 -17.27 1.85 10.16
N PRO A 6 -17.13 1.04 11.22
CA PRO A 6 -15.85 0.89 11.92
C PRO A 6 -14.72 0.48 10.97
N ASN A 7 -13.60 1.20 11.02
CA ASN A 7 -12.42 0.95 10.19
C ASN A 7 -11.11 0.86 10.99
N GLU A 8 -11.10 1.26 12.25
CA GLU A 8 -9.91 1.28 13.13
C GLU A 8 -9.22 -0.08 13.22
N GLN A 9 -9.99 -1.16 13.43
CA GLN A 9 -9.41 -2.51 13.50
C GLN A 9 -8.74 -2.92 12.19
N ARG A 10 -9.28 -2.50 11.04
CA ARG A 10 -8.68 -2.79 9.73
C ARG A 10 -7.37 -2.03 9.54
N ALA A 11 -7.33 -0.77 9.99
CA ALA A 11 -6.12 0.03 10.01
C ALA A 11 -5.03 -0.64 10.87
N LYS A 12 -5.38 -1.06 12.10
CA LYS A 12 -4.47 -1.80 13.00
C LYS A 12 -3.95 -3.08 12.38
N THR A 13 -4.82 -3.89 11.76
CA THR A 13 -4.41 -5.13 11.08
C THR A 13 -3.50 -4.83 9.89
N ALA A 14 -3.80 -3.83 9.05
CA ALA A 14 -2.96 -3.46 7.92
C ALA A 14 -1.57 -2.97 8.37
N ILE A 15 -1.53 -2.12 9.41
CA ILE A 15 -0.27 -1.65 10.01
C ILE A 15 0.55 -2.83 10.56
N LEU A 16 -0.07 -3.75 11.29
CA LEU A 16 0.61 -4.94 11.80
C LEU A 16 1.21 -5.78 10.67
N MET A 17 0.45 -6.02 9.59
CA MET A 17 0.95 -6.78 8.44
C MET A 17 2.12 -6.07 7.76
N ILE A 18 2.10 -4.74 7.65
CA ILE A 18 3.23 -3.99 7.10
C ILE A 18 4.47 -4.09 7.99
N TRP A 19 4.31 -4.08 9.32
CA TRP A 19 5.43 -4.30 10.24
C TRP A 19 6.03 -5.71 10.11
N ILE A 20 5.18 -6.72 9.93
CA ILE A 20 5.63 -8.09 9.68
C ILE A 20 6.42 -8.17 8.37
N VAL A 21 5.92 -7.54 7.29
CA VAL A 21 6.62 -7.46 6.01
C VAL A 21 7.95 -6.73 6.16
N LEU A 22 8.00 -5.59 6.87
CA LEU A 22 9.23 -4.85 7.13
C LEU A 22 10.26 -5.69 7.88
N ALA A 23 9.86 -6.44 8.90
CA ALA A 23 10.76 -7.32 9.63
C ALA A 23 11.33 -8.41 8.70
N LEU A 24 10.50 -8.94 7.80
CA LEU A 24 10.91 -9.95 6.84
C LEU A 24 11.83 -9.39 5.75
N GLU A 25 11.65 -8.14 5.31
CA GLU A 25 12.58 -7.43 4.41
C GLU A 25 13.99 -7.37 5.01
N ILE A 26 14.09 -7.10 6.31
CA ILE A 26 15.38 -7.06 7.03
C ILE A 26 16.01 -8.47 7.04
N ILE A 27 15.22 -9.50 7.36
CA ILE A 27 15.67 -10.90 7.34
C ILE A 27 16.14 -11.31 5.93
N SER A 28 15.36 -10.99 4.90
CA SER A 28 15.69 -11.22 3.50
C SER A 28 16.98 -10.53 3.10
N PHE A 29 17.21 -9.29 3.53
CA PHE A 29 18.45 -8.57 3.26
C PHE A 29 19.67 -9.30 3.81
N PHE A 30 19.63 -9.75 5.07
CA PHE A 30 20.74 -10.52 5.65
C PHE A 30 20.91 -11.87 4.95
N SER A 31 19.83 -12.54 4.59
CA SER A 31 19.88 -13.80 3.84
C SER A 31 20.56 -13.60 2.47
N SER A 32 20.14 -12.60 1.71
CA SER A 32 20.74 -12.25 0.42
C SER A 32 22.20 -11.84 0.56
N TYR A 33 22.60 -11.17 1.66
CA TYR A 33 24.01 -10.89 1.93
C TYR A 33 24.84 -12.17 2.11
N LEU A 34 24.32 -13.17 2.85
CA LEU A 34 24.98 -14.47 2.98
C LEU A 34 25.07 -15.21 1.64
N GLN A 35 24.02 -15.14 0.82
CA GLN A 35 24.06 -15.68 -0.54
C GLN A 35 25.11 -14.98 -1.39
N TYR A 36 25.22 -13.66 -1.30
CA TYR A 36 26.23 -12.88 -2.02
C TYR A 36 27.65 -13.33 -1.64
N ASP A 37 27.93 -13.50 -0.35
CA ASP A 37 29.23 -13.96 0.14
C ASP A 37 29.57 -15.38 -0.35
N LEU A 38 28.57 -16.28 -0.35
CA LEU A 38 28.71 -17.63 -0.91
C LEU A 38 29.04 -17.59 -2.40
N LEU A 39 28.30 -16.79 -3.19
CA LEU A 39 28.51 -16.66 -4.64
C LEU A 39 29.91 -16.08 -4.94
N LYS A 40 30.39 -15.13 -4.14
CA LYS A 40 31.76 -14.59 -4.26
C LYS A 40 32.82 -15.63 -3.94
N SER A 41 32.58 -16.47 -2.93
CA SER A 41 33.46 -17.59 -2.58
C SER A 41 33.59 -18.58 -3.75
N VAL A 42 32.46 -19.00 -4.35
CA VAL A 42 32.46 -19.88 -5.53
C VAL A 42 33.17 -19.21 -6.71
N SER A 43 32.89 -17.94 -7.00
CA SER A 43 33.52 -17.19 -8.09
C SER A 43 35.04 -17.05 -7.93
N SER A 44 35.53 -16.95 -6.69
CA SER A 44 36.97 -16.91 -6.38
C SER A 44 37.69 -18.26 -6.49
N GLY A 45 36.96 -19.35 -6.79
CA GLY A 45 37.51 -20.71 -6.86
C GLY A 45 37.68 -21.37 -5.49
N SER A 46 37.07 -20.82 -4.43
CA SER A 46 37.08 -21.46 -3.11
C SER A 46 36.29 -22.76 -3.15
N ALA A 47 36.79 -23.79 -2.46
CA ALA A 47 36.08 -25.06 -2.34
C ALA A 47 34.85 -24.88 -1.44
N VAL A 48 33.68 -24.83 -2.05
CA VAL A 48 32.38 -24.79 -1.37
C VAL A 48 31.71 -26.14 -1.50
N SER A 49 31.13 -26.64 -0.41
CA SER A 49 30.47 -27.94 -0.39
C SER A 49 29.08 -27.87 -1.04
N ASN A 50 28.64 -28.98 -1.66
CA ASN A 50 27.28 -29.09 -2.19
C ASN A 50 26.20 -28.92 -1.10
N SER A 51 26.52 -29.27 0.16
CA SER A 51 25.65 -29.05 1.31
C SER A 51 25.46 -27.57 1.64
N GLU A 52 26.51 -26.74 1.54
CA GLU A 52 26.40 -25.29 1.77
C GLU A 52 25.55 -24.62 0.70
N ILE A 53 25.73 -25.01 -0.57
CA ILE A 53 24.91 -24.54 -1.69
C ILE A 53 23.44 -24.92 -1.48
N SER A 54 23.17 -26.19 -1.18
CA SER A 54 21.81 -26.68 -0.96
C SER A 54 21.13 -26.02 0.23
N ALA A 55 21.87 -25.75 1.31
CA ALA A 55 21.35 -25.06 2.48
C ALA A 55 21.03 -23.59 2.19
N ASN A 56 21.85 -22.92 1.38
CA ASN A 56 21.58 -21.58 0.88
C ASN A 56 20.30 -21.55 0.05
N ASP A 57 20.17 -22.43 -0.94
CA ASP A 57 19.02 -22.45 -1.85
C ASP A 57 17.72 -22.72 -1.09
N LEU A 58 17.76 -23.64 -0.12
CA LEU A 58 16.63 -23.90 0.77
C LEU A 58 16.25 -22.66 1.61
N ARG A 59 17.24 -21.96 2.17
CA ARG A 59 17.02 -20.75 2.98
C ARG A 59 16.38 -19.64 2.16
N GLU A 60 16.94 -19.33 0.98
CA GLU A 60 16.40 -18.32 0.06
C GLU A 60 14.98 -18.70 -0.40
N GLY A 61 14.75 -19.97 -0.71
CA GLY A 61 13.43 -20.48 -1.12
C GLY A 61 12.37 -20.32 -0.03
N ILE A 62 12.69 -20.68 1.22
CA ILE A 62 11.76 -20.54 2.36
C ILE A 62 11.45 -19.06 2.62
N ILE A 63 12.48 -18.20 2.68
CA ILE A 63 12.31 -16.77 2.94
C ILE A 63 11.51 -16.12 1.82
N GLY A 64 11.83 -16.40 0.55
CA GLY A 64 11.11 -15.88 -0.59
C GLY A 64 9.64 -16.30 -0.60
N PHE A 65 9.33 -17.56 -0.28
CA PHE A 65 7.96 -18.05 -0.17
C PHE A 65 7.18 -17.35 0.95
N LEU A 66 7.76 -17.26 2.16
CA LEU A 66 7.14 -16.59 3.30
C LEU A 66 6.91 -15.10 3.01
N TYR A 67 7.90 -14.46 2.39
CA TYR A 67 7.83 -13.06 2.00
C TYR A 67 6.67 -12.82 1.03
N PHE A 68 6.59 -13.61 -0.05
CA PHE A 68 5.52 -13.49 -1.01
C PHE A 68 4.13 -13.70 -0.39
N ALA A 69 3.97 -14.73 0.43
CA ALA A 69 2.70 -15.02 1.10
C ALA A 69 2.26 -13.89 2.05
N LEU A 70 3.18 -13.39 2.90
CA LEU A 70 2.88 -12.32 3.85
C LEU A 70 2.67 -10.97 3.15
N TYR A 71 3.41 -10.71 2.08
CA TYR A 71 3.20 -9.53 1.23
C TYR A 71 1.81 -9.53 0.60
N LEU A 72 1.33 -10.67 0.07
CA LEU A 72 -0.04 -10.78 -0.46
C LEU A 72 -1.10 -10.52 0.62
N ILE A 73 -0.93 -11.08 1.82
CA ILE A 73 -1.84 -10.83 2.95
C ILE A 73 -1.83 -9.34 3.32
N SER A 74 -0.65 -8.72 3.34
CA SER A 74 -0.49 -7.27 3.58
C SER A 74 -1.27 -6.45 2.54
N CYS A 75 -1.10 -6.73 1.25
CA CYS A 75 -1.86 -6.09 0.17
C CYS A 75 -3.38 -6.23 0.36
N ILE A 76 -3.87 -7.43 0.69
CA ILE A 76 -5.29 -7.67 0.92
C ILE A 76 -5.81 -6.85 2.11
N THR A 77 -5.09 -6.85 3.24
CA THR A 77 -5.49 -6.10 4.43
C THR A 77 -5.47 -4.59 4.19
N PHE A 78 -4.46 -4.08 3.49
CA PHE A 78 -4.39 -2.69 3.04
C PHE A 78 -5.58 -2.30 2.17
N ILE A 79 -5.88 -3.05 1.10
CA ILE A 79 -6.99 -2.75 0.19
C ILE A 79 -8.34 -2.81 0.93
N ARG A 80 -8.51 -3.73 1.88
CA ARG A 80 -9.74 -3.83 2.70
C ARG A 80 -9.93 -2.64 3.62
N TRP A 81 -8.86 -2.07 4.17
CA TRP A 81 -8.90 -0.83 4.94
C TRP A 81 -9.18 0.36 4.00
N PHE A 82 -8.41 0.47 2.92
CA PHE A 82 -8.48 1.56 1.95
C PHE A 82 -9.88 1.73 1.35
N ARG A 83 -10.50 0.63 0.90
CA ARG A 83 -11.87 0.66 0.37
C ARG A 83 -12.90 1.08 1.42
N ARG A 84 -12.73 0.64 2.66
CA ARG A 84 -13.64 1.00 3.75
C ARG A 84 -13.53 2.49 4.10
N ALA A 85 -12.31 3.00 4.15
CA ALA A 85 -12.02 4.41 4.39
C ALA A 85 -12.65 5.30 3.32
N TYR A 86 -12.50 4.93 2.05
CA TYR A 86 -13.12 5.66 0.94
C TYR A 86 -14.66 5.60 0.97
N PHE A 87 -15.22 4.42 1.26
CA PHE A 87 -16.67 4.27 1.43
C PHE A 87 -17.22 5.15 2.57
N ASN A 88 -16.50 5.27 3.69
CA ASN A 88 -16.92 6.13 4.80
C ASN A 88 -16.92 7.61 4.40
N LEU A 89 -15.95 8.04 3.60
CA LEU A 89 -15.93 9.39 3.03
C LEU A 89 -17.10 9.63 2.05
N GLN A 90 -17.46 8.65 1.21
CA GLN A 90 -18.63 8.74 0.33
C GLN A 90 -19.95 8.98 1.06
N LEU A 91 -20.06 8.55 2.33
CA LEU A 91 -21.26 8.84 3.14
C LEU A 91 -21.38 10.31 3.54
N LYS A 92 -20.33 11.10 3.34
CA LYS A 92 -20.21 12.52 3.75
C LYS A 92 -20.10 13.48 2.58
N THR A 93 -19.82 12.99 1.36
CA THR A 93 -19.74 13.82 0.16
C THR A 93 -20.22 13.08 -1.08
N ASP A 94 -21.01 13.76 -1.90
CA ASP A 94 -21.59 13.22 -3.14
C ASP A 94 -20.68 13.39 -4.37
N TYR A 95 -19.55 14.10 -4.25
CA TYR A 95 -18.69 14.51 -5.38
C TYR A 95 -17.30 13.84 -5.38
N LEU A 96 -17.23 12.54 -5.12
CA LEU A 96 -15.98 11.79 -5.29
C LEU A 96 -15.76 11.29 -6.72
N SER A 97 -14.52 11.33 -7.16
CA SER A 97 -14.09 11.02 -8.54
C SER A 97 -14.20 9.54 -8.94
N SER A 98 -14.35 8.65 -7.96
CA SER A 98 -14.32 7.20 -8.18
C SER A 98 -15.50 6.50 -7.50
N SER A 99 -16.09 5.52 -8.17
CA SER A 99 -17.10 4.65 -7.54
C SER A 99 -16.43 3.58 -6.66
N ASP A 100 -17.17 3.05 -5.68
CA ASP A 100 -16.66 2.09 -4.67
C ASP A 100 -15.99 0.85 -5.31
N ASN A 101 -16.52 0.37 -6.44
CA ASN A 101 -15.96 -0.77 -7.16
C ASN A 101 -14.59 -0.47 -7.78
N TRP A 102 -14.39 0.73 -8.33
CA TRP A 102 -13.13 1.13 -8.94
C TRP A 102 -11.99 1.29 -7.93
N VAL A 103 -12.31 1.54 -6.65
CA VAL A 103 -11.31 1.68 -5.58
C VAL A 103 -10.51 0.40 -5.38
N ALA A 104 -11.17 -0.77 -5.40
CA ALA A 104 -10.48 -2.05 -5.28
C ALA A 104 -9.88 -2.50 -6.61
N ILE A 105 -10.64 -2.40 -7.70
CA ILE A 105 -10.25 -2.94 -9.01
C ILE A 105 -9.03 -2.20 -9.58
N SER A 106 -8.86 -0.91 -9.27
CA SER A 106 -7.73 -0.10 -9.76
C SER A 106 -6.35 -0.64 -9.36
N TRP A 107 -6.25 -1.46 -8.31
CA TRP A 107 -5.00 -2.10 -7.90
C TRP A 107 -4.55 -3.25 -8.81
N PHE A 108 -5.48 -3.82 -9.57
CA PHE A 108 -5.23 -5.04 -10.35
C PHE A 108 -5.15 -4.80 -11.86
N ILE A 109 -5.71 -3.68 -12.36
CA ILE A 109 -5.68 -3.38 -13.78
C ILE A 109 -4.32 -2.76 -14.15
N PRO A 110 -3.57 -3.36 -15.11
CA PRO A 110 -2.32 -2.79 -15.59
C PRO A 110 -2.49 -1.33 -16.06
N PHE A 111 -1.46 -0.51 -15.87
CA PHE A 111 -1.44 0.94 -16.12
C PHE A 111 -2.33 1.77 -15.19
N ILE A 112 -3.57 1.35 -14.93
CA ILE A 112 -4.46 2.02 -13.97
C ILE A 112 -3.87 1.97 -12.56
N CYS A 113 -3.29 0.83 -12.20
CA CYS A 113 -2.60 0.62 -10.93
C CYS A 113 -1.41 1.56 -10.70
N LEU A 114 -0.91 2.26 -11.74
CA LEU A 114 0.21 3.20 -11.64
C LEU A 114 -0.18 4.62 -11.24
N TYR A 115 -1.47 4.98 -11.28
CA TYR A 115 -1.89 6.35 -10.92
C TYR A 115 -3.19 6.43 -10.13
N LYS A 116 -4.15 5.54 -10.37
CA LYS A 116 -5.49 5.69 -9.81
C LYS A 116 -5.53 5.49 -8.28
N PRO A 117 -4.81 4.52 -7.67
CA PRO A 117 -4.82 4.41 -6.23
C PRO A 117 -4.20 5.62 -5.51
N TYR A 118 -3.16 6.22 -6.09
CA TYR A 118 -2.60 7.49 -5.61
C TYR A 118 -3.60 8.64 -5.68
N GLN A 119 -4.30 8.78 -6.82
CA GLN A 119 -5.35 9.80 -6.96
C GLN A 119 -6.43 9.64 -5.89
N ILE A 120 -6.89 8.41 -5.66
CA ILE A 120 -7.90 8.10 -4.64
C ILE A 120 -7.38 8.44 -3.23
N MET A 121 -6.15 8.06 -2.87
CA MET A 121 -5.57 8.40 -1.57
C MET A 121 -5.44 9.92 -1.37
N LYS A 122 -4.99 10.64 -2.41
CA LYS A 122 -4.89 12.11 -2.37
C LYS A 122 -6.26 12.77 -2.24
N GLU A 123 -7.26 12.27 -2.97
CA GLU A 123 -8.64 12.72 -2.87
C GLU A 123 -9.20 12.50 -1.46
N MET A 124 -8.98 11.31 -0.87
CA MET A 124 -9.38 11.01 0.49
C MET A 124 -8.86 12.05 1.49
N TYR A 125 -7.56 12.36 1.43
CA TYR A 125 -6.93 13.35 2.31
C TYR A 125 -7.50 14.75 2.10
N THR A 126 -7.63 15.16 0.84
CA THR A 126 -8.04 16.52 0.48
C THR A 126 -9.49 16.77 0.88
N LYS A 127 -10.40 15.85 0.53
CA LYS A 127 -11.83 15.96 0.83
C LYS A 127 -12.14 15.80 2.30
N THR A 128 -11.41 14.94 3.03
CA THR A 128 -11.58 14.85 4.48
C THR A 128 -11.15 16.16 5.16
N ASN A 129 -10.06 16.78 4.74
CA ASN A 129 -9.65 18.10 5.27
C ASN A 129 -10.68 19.19 4.96
N GLU A 130 -11.22 19.25 3.74
CA GLU A 130 -12.27 20.20 3.36
C GLU A 130 -13.49 20.08 4.30
N ILE A 131 -14.02 18.87 4.48
CA ILE A 131 -15.17 18.61 5.36
C ILE A 131 -14.88 18.99 6.82
N LEU A 132 -13.71 18.60 7.35
CA LEU A 132 -13.36 18.90 8.75
C LEU A 132 -13.14 20.39 8.99
N PHE A 133 -12.63 21.12 8.00
CA PHE A 133 -12.49 22.56 8.07
C PHE A 133 -13.84 23.28 8.04
N GLU A 134 -14.73 22.89 7.11
CA GLU A 134 -16.03 23.55 6.90
C GLU A 134 -17.05 23.22 8.00
N GLU A 135 -17.12 21.97 8.46
CA GLU A 135 -18.23 21.50 9.28
C GLU A 135 -17.86 21.25 10.76
N ALA A 136 -16.57 21.05 11.06
CA ALA A 136 -16.11 20.73 12.42
C ALA A 136 -15.23 21.81 13.06
N ASN A 137 -14.94 22.93 12.37
CA ASN A 137 -13.95 23.94 12.79
C ASN A 137 -12.61 23.31 13.26
N GLN A 138 -12.28 22.13 12.70
CA GLN A 138 -11.10 21.36 13.09
C GLN A 138 -9.90 21.88 12.31
N THR A 139 -8.85 22.28 13.03
CA THR A 139 -7.59 22.76 12.44
C THR A 139 -6.58 21.64 12.17
N LYS A 140 -6.91 20.40 12.53
CA LYS A 140 -6.05 19.23 12.32
C LYS A 140 -6.09 18.80 10.86
N ALA A 141 -5.27 19.45 10.03
CA ALA A 141 -5.10 19.09 8.63
C ALA A 141 -4.03 17.99 8.46
N ILE A 142 -4.37 16.92 7.75
CA ILE A 142 -3.36 15.95 7.29
C ILE A 142 -2.74 16.41 5.98
N THR A 143 -1.42 16.31 5.85
CA THR A 143 -0.72 16.80 4.66
C THR A 143 -0.67 15.74 3.57
N THR A 144 -0.76 16.14 2.30
CA THR A 144 -0.57 15.24 1.15
C THR A 144 0.88 15.16 0.67
N SER A 145 1.80 15.90 1.30
CA SER A 145 3.18 16.10 0.83
C SER A 145 3.98 14.80 0.67
N TYR A 146 3.77 13.85 1.57
CA TYR A 146 4.49 12.57 1.58
C TYR A 146 3.80 11.48 0.73
N LEU A 147 2.58 11.71 0.24
CA LEU A 147 1.86 10.73 -0.60
C LEU A 147 2.59 10.50 -1.93
N GLY A 148 3.23 11.54 -2.48
CA GLY A 148 4.04 11.42 -3.70
C GLY A 148 5.26 10.52 -3.50
N TRP A 149 5.94 10.64 -2.35
CA TRP A 149 7.06 9.78 -1.98
C TRP A 149 6.62 8.33 -1.76
N TRP A 150 5.51 8.13 -1.04
CA TRP A 150 4.92 6.80 -0.85
C TRP A 150 4.66 6.11 -2.19
N TRP A 151 4.03 6.84 -3.11
CA TRP A 151 3.68 6.29 -4.42
C TRP A 151 4.89 6.06 -5.32
N GLY A 152 5.85 7.00 -5.35
CA GLY A 152 7.09 6.86 -6.10
C GLY A 152 7.91 5.65 -5.63
N LEU A 153 8.03 5.47 -4.31
CA LEU A 153 8.69 4.30 -3.72
C LEU A 153 7.96 3.00 -4.07
N TRP A 154 6.63 2.99 -4.05
CA TRP A 154 5.84 1.82 -4.45
C TRP A 154 6.06 1.45 -5.92
N ILE A 155 6.12 2.42 -6.83
CA ILE A 155 6.43 2.15 -8.25
C ILE A 155 7.84 1.57 -8.39
N ILE A 156 8.84 2.20 -7.73
CA ILE A 156 10.23 1.74 -7.78
C ILE A 156 10.36 0.31 -7.25
N SER A 157 9.72 -0.01 -6.11
CA SER A 157 9.77 -1.36 -5.55
C SER A 157 9.15 -2.41 -6.47
N ASN A 158 8.05 -2.08 -7.17
CA ASN A 158 7.45 -2.99 -8.17
C ASN A 158 8.38 -3.22 -9.37
N ILE A 159 9.05 -2.16 -9.85
CA ILE A 159 10.02 -2.29 -10.95
C ILE A 159 11.18 -3.20 -10.53
N ILE A 160 11.74 -2.98 -9.33
CA ILE A 160 12.82 -3.81 -8.79
C ILE A 160 12.37 -5.26 -8.62
N GLY A 161 11.20 -5.49 -8.04
CA GLY A 161 10.63 -6.84 -7.88
C GLY A 161 10.48 -7.56 -9.22
N GLN A 162 10.07 -6.85 -10.28
CA GLN A 162 9.96 -7.41 -11.62
C GLN A 162 11.33 -7.77 -12.23
N VAL A 163 12.38 -6.98 -11.95
CA VAL A 163 13.76 -7.27 -12.36
C VAL A 163 14.27 -8.50 -11.61
N VAL A 164 14.15 -8.53 -10.28
CA VAL A 164 14.54 -9.68 -9.44
C VAL A 164 13.88 -10.96 -9.92
N PHE A 165 12.55 -10.94 -10.10
CA PHE A 165 11.79 -12.10 -10.56
C PHE A 165 12.28 -12.64 -11.92
N ARG A 166 12.60 -11.75 -12.86
CA ARG A 166 13.14 -12.14 -14.18
C ARG A 166 14.55 -12.71 -14.07
N THR A 167 15.39 -12.15 -13.20
CA THR A 167 16.76 -12.65 -13.00
C THR A 167 16.74 -14.03 -12.33
N THR A 168 15.88 -14.24 -11.33
CA THR A 168 15.71 -15.55 -10.69
C THR A 168 15.29 -16.63 -11.68
N LEU A 169 14.34 -16.34 -12.58
CA LEU A 169 13.86 -17.32 -13.57
C LEU A 169 14.85 -17.65 -14.69
N ASN A 170 15.76 -16.73 -15.03
CA ASN A 170 16.69 -16.87 -16.17
C ASN A 170 18.16 -16.90 -15.73
N SER A 171 18.44 -17.40 -14.53
CA SER A 171 19.78 -17.39 -13.95
C SER A 171 20.60 -18.60 -14.41
N ASP A 172 21.25 -18.46 -15.57
CA ASP A 172 22.01 -19.57 -16.18
C ASP A 172 23.47 -19.64 -15.70
N ASN A 173 23.94 -18.64 -14.92
CA ASN A 173 25.32 -18.56 -14.44
C ASN A 173 25.46 -17.77 -13.13
N ILE A 174 26.63 -17.90 -12.51
CA ILE A 174 26.98 -17.29 -11.21
C ILE A 174 26.92 -15.76 -11.25
N ASP A 175 27.30 -15.13 -12.37
CA ASP A 175 27.30 -13.67 -12.50
C ASP A 175 25.89 -13.09 -12.51
N SER A 176 24.96 -13.76 -13.20
CA SER A 176 23.53 -13.42 -13.21
C SER A 176 22.91 -13.58 -11.84
N LEU A 177 23.21 -14.68 -11.14
CA LEU A 177 22.78 -14.89 -9.74
C LEU A 177 23.31 -13.79 -8.83
N THR A 178 24.60 -13.47 -8.91
CA THR A 178 25.24 -12.44 -8.08
C THR A 178 24.60 -11.07 -8.31
N SER A 179 24.37 -10.71 -9.57
CA SER A 179 23.72 -9.45 -9.95
C SER A 179 22.28 -9.41 -9.44
N GLY A 180 21.54 -10.52 -9.57
CA GLY A 180 20.19 -10.67 -9.02
C GLY A 180 20.15 -10.47 -7.52
N THR A 181 21.06 -11.10 -6.77
CA THR A 181 21.18 -10.95 -5.32
C THR A 181 21.47 -9.50 -4.91
N ILE A 182 22.36 -8.80 -5.62
CA ILE A 182 22.62 -7.37 -5.37
C ILE A 182 21.36 -6.53 -5.57
N VAL A 183 20.64 -6.75 -6.68
CA VAL A 183 19.38 -6.03 -6.96
C VAL A 183 18.33 -6.34 -5.89
N SER A 184 18.21 -7.58 -5.42
CA SER A 184 17.35 -7.94 -4.29
C SER A 184 17.69 -7.17 -3.03
N MET A 185 18.98 -7.07 -2.68
CA MET A 185 19.43 -6.29 -1.52
C MET A 185 19.08 -4.80 -1.65
N VAL A 186 19.26 -4.20 -2.83
CA VAL A 186 18.84 -2.81 -3.10
C VAL A 186 17.33 -2.67 -2.94
N GLY A 187 16.56 -3.64 -3.43
CA GLY A 187 15.11 -3.72 -3.26
C GLY A 187 14.70 -3.69 -1.79
N ASN A 188 15.29 -4.57 -0.97
CA ASN A 188 15.02 -4.64 0.47
C ASN A 188 15.27 -3.27 1.15
N VAL A 189 16.36 -2.58 0.80
CA VAL A 189 16.69 -1.24 1.34
C VAL A 189 15.65 -0.19 0.95
N ILE A 190 15.15 -0.21 -0.30
CA ILE A 190 14.10 0.71 -0.77
C ILE A 190 12.74 0.39 -0.14
N SER A 191 12.47 -0.89 0.14
CA SER A 191 11.24 -1.32 0.83
C SER A 191 11.14 -0.83 2.27
N LEU A 192 12.26 -0.54 2.96
CA LEU A 192 12.24 -0.02 4.33
C LEU A 192 11.51 1.34 4.44
N PRO A 193 11.95 2.43 3.75
CA PRO A 193 11.22 3.69 3.80
C PRO A 193 9.80 3.56 3.22
N LEU A 194 9.57 2.70 2.22
CA LEU A 194 8.23 2.43 1.70
C LEU A 194 7.29 1.84 2.75
N SER A 195 7.76 0.89 3.56
CA SER A 195 6.96 0.30 4.63
C SER A 195 6.63 1.34 5.71
N LEU A 196 7.62 2.15 6.12
CA LEU A 196 7.43 3.19 7.12
C LEU A 196 6.44 4.28 6.66
N ILE A 197 6.57 4.75 5.42
CA ILE A 197 5.67 5.76 4.89
C ILE A 197 4.26 5.20 4.66
N THR A 198 4.12 3.91 4.32
CA THR A 198 2.80 3.25 4.22
C THR A 198 2.13 3.16 5.59
N VAL A 199 2.86 2.83 6.67
CA VAL A 199 2.33 2.88 8.04
C VAL A 199 1.85 4.30 8.38
N LYS A 200 2.64 5.32 8.04
CA LYS A 200 2.27 6.72 8.23
C LYS A 200 0.99 7.09 7.48
N VAL A 201 0.85 6.68 6.21
CA VAL A 201 -0.35 6.92 5.38
C VAL A 201 -1.61 6.36 6.05
N ILE A 202 -1.55 5.14 6.57
CA ILE A 202 -2.69 4.48 7.22
C ILE A 202 -3.02 5.18 8.54
N LYS A 203 -2.00 5.43 9.37
CA LYS A 203 -2.15 6.02 10.69
C LYS A 203 -2.72 7.43 10.61
N ASP A 204 -2.10 8.30 9.81
CA ASP A 204 -2.51 9.70 9.69
C ASP A 204 -3.97 9.81 9.23
N TYR A 205 -4.41 8.98 8.29
CA TYR A 205 -5.80 8.97 7.85
C TYR A 205 -6.75 8.39 8.90
N SER A 206 -6.39 7.26 9.52
CA SER A 206 -7.21 6.63 10.57
C SER A 206 -7.39 7.54 11.81
N ASP A 207 -6.39 8.37 12.12
CA ASP A 207 -6.39 9.34 13.22
C ASP A 207 -7.31 10.55 12.98
N ILE A 208 -7.89 10.70 11.79
CA ILE A 208 -8.88 11.73 11.51
C ILE A 208 -10.21 11.17 11.00
N GLU A 209 -10.23 9.94 10.49
CA GLU A 209 -11.44 9.29 9.97
C GLU A 209 -12.58 9.26 11.01
N HIS A 210 -12.27 9.12 12.30
CA HIS A 210 -13.26 9.13 13.37
C HIS A 210 -13.92 10.50 13.59
N LEU A 211 -13.24 11.60 13.25
CA LEU A 211 -13.79 12.96 13.38
C LEU A 211 -14.93 13.20 12.39
N LEU A 212 -15.00 12.44 11.29
CA LEU A 212 -16.12 12.47 10.36
C LEU A 212 -17.45 12.03 11.02
N ILE A 213 -17.41 11.40 12.20
CA ILE A 213 -18.62 11.06 12.97
C ILE A 213 -19.29 12.32 13.54
N GLU A 214 -18.49 13.29 14.00
CA GLU A 214 -18.95 14.52 14.66
C GLU A 214 -19.58 15.51 13.65
N VAL A 215 -19.23 15.36 12.38
CA VAL A 215 -19.78 16.10 11.25
C VAL A 215 -21.26 15.75 11.06
N LYS A 216 -22.16 16.67 11.39
CA LYS A 216 -23.61 16.48 11.21
C LYS A 216 -23.94 16.35 9.73
N GLY A 217 -24.49 15.21 9.34
CA GLY A 217 -25.08 15.03 8.00
C GLY A 217 -26.44 15.75 7.91
N ASP A 218 -26.47 17.07 8.06
CA ASP A 218 -27.68 17.84 7.82
C ASP A 218 -27.85 18.00 6.32
N LYS A 219 -28.60 17.07 5.74
CA LYS A 219 -29.16 17.22 4.41
C LYS A 219 -30.09 18.44 4.41
N ILE A 220 -29.59 19.59 3.98
CA ILE A 220 -30.44 20.68 3.52
C ILE A 220 -30.91 20.27 2.12
N ILE A 221 -32.08 19.62 2.05
CA ILE A 221 -32.86 19.54 0.83
C ILE A 221 -33.45 20.94 0.62
N THR A 222 -32.69 21.87 0.06
CA THR A 222 -33.26 23.04 -0.61
C THR A 222 -33.60 22.64 -2.04
N SER A 223 -34.65 21.84 -2.20
CA SER A 223 -35.47 21.94 -3.40
C SER A 223 -36.41 23.12 -3.20
N THR A 224 -35.91 24.31 -3.48
CA THR A 224 -36.77 25.42 -3.89
C THR A 224 -37.50 24.97 -5.15
N GLU A 225 -38.77 24.61 -5.02
CA GLU A 225 -39.84 25.23 -5.82
C GLU A 225 -41.20 24.80 -5.29
N ASN A 226 -41.81 25.75 -4.58
CA ASN A 226 -43.20 25.75 -4.20
C ASN A 226 -44.03 26.09 -5.45
N THR A 227 -45.08 25.31 -5.66
CA THR A 227 -46.42 25.81 -5.99
C THR A 227 -46.58 26.59 -7.30
N TYR A 228 -47.00 25.87 -8.34
CA TYR A 228 -48.14 26.32 -9.15
C TYR A 228 -49.24 25.26 -9.09
N LEU A 229 -50.21 25.51 -8.20
CA LEU A 229 -51.62 25.26 -8.45
C LEU A 229 -51.95 25.91 -9.82
N ASN A 230 -52.69 25.34 -10.76
CA ASN A 230 -54.08 24.87 -10.70
C ASN A 230 -54.50 24.40 -12.14
N PRO A 231 -55.78 24.19 -12.49
CA PRO A 231 -56.48 22.90 -12.63
C PRO A 231 -56.97 22.62 -14.08
N GLU A 232 -57.80 21.58 -14.23
CA GLU A 232 -58.76 21.33 -15.33
C GLU A 232 -58.17 21.13 -16.74
N PHE A 233 -58.10 19.87 -17.18
CA PHE A 233 -59.00 19.22 -18.16
C PHE A 233 -58.55 17.76 -18.38
#